data_AF-A0A7K6SEH6-F1
#
_entry.id   AF-A0A7K6SEH6-F1
#
_cell.length_a   1.000
_cell.length_b   1.000
_cell.length_c   1.000
_cell.angle_alpha   90.00
_cell.angle_beta   90.00
_cell.angle_gamma   90.00
#
_symmetry.space_group_name_H-M   'P 1'
#
loop_
_entity.id
_entity.type
_entity.pdbx_description
1 polymer ?
#
loop_
_entity_poly.entity_id
_entity_poly.type
_entity_poly.pdbx_seq_one_letter_code
_entity_poly.pdbx_strand_id
1 'polypeptide(L)' 'RGCSPLPVFQLLDMKVFVDTDSDIRLVRRLQRDIMERGRDVAGGIKQYNKLVKPSFEQYIEPTVQVADIVVPRG' A
#
# COMPACT_ATOMS: atom_id res chain seq x y z
N ARG A 1 -32.73 8.95 11.80
CA ARG A 1 -31.78 7.82 11.89
C ARG A 1 -30.63 8.18 10.96
N GLY A 2 -29.47 8.55 11.52
CA GLY A 2 -28.35 9.10 10.75
C GLY A 2 -27.74 8.05 9.84
N CYS A 3 -27.52 8.41 8.57
CA CYS A 3 -26.83 7.57 7.61
C CYS A 3 -25.34 7.65 7.91
N SER A 4 -24.76 6.63 8.54
CA SER A 4 -23.30 6.47 8.60
C SER A 4 -22.81 6.16 7.17
N PRO A 5 -21.77 6.84 6.66
CA PRO A 5 -21.25 6.54 5.34
C PRO A 5 -20.79 5.07 5.30
N LEU A 6 -21.22 4.36 4.25
CA LEU A 6 -20.77 3.00 4.01
C LEU A 6 -19.25 3.00 3.80
N PRO A 7 -18.54 1.93 4.18
CA PRO A 7 -17.15 1.74 3.80
C PRO A 7 -17.00 1.84 2.29
N VAL A 8 -15.95 2.53 1.81
CA VAL A 8 -15.73 2.80 0.38
C VAL A 8 -15.79 1.53 -0.47
N PHE A 9 -15.28 0.40 0.04
CA PHE A 9 -15.29 -0.87 -0.70
C PHE A 9 -16.69 -1.41 -1.01
N GLN A 10 -17.72 -0.99 -0.29
CA GLN A 10 -19.12 -1.35 -0.56
C GLN A 10 -19.73 -0.53 -1.71
N LEU A 11 -19.05 0.53 -2.13
CA LEU A 11 -19.44 1.36 -3.28
C LEU A 11 -18.73 0.93 -4.57
N LEU A 12 -17.79 -0.03 -4.50
CA LEU A 12 -16.97 -0.47 -5.63
C LEU A 12 -17.60 -1.69 -6.32
N ASP A 13 -17.84 -1.59 -7.63
CA ASP A 13 -18.32 -2.69 -8.46
C ASP A 13 -17.29 -3.82 -8.62
N MET A 14 -16.00 -3.47 -8.57
CA MET A 14 -14.89 -4.41 -8.67
C MET A 14 -13.71 -3.94 -7.80
N LYS A 15 -13.11 -4.87 -7.06
CA LYS A 15 -11.98 -4.64 -6.14
C LYS A 15 -10.78 -5.45 -6.59
N VAL A 16 -9.68 -4.76 -6.92
CA VAL A 16 -8.44 -5.39 -7.37
C VAL A 16 -7.33 -5.10 -6.37
N PHE A 17 -6.63 -6.14 -5.93
CA PHE A 17 -5.43 -6.02 -5.10
C PHE A 17 -4.20 -6.45 -5.91
N VAL A 18 -3.18 -5.59 -5.98
CA VAL A 18 -1.93 -5.90 -6.68
C VAL A 18 -0.91 -6.37 -5.65
N ASP A 19 -0.49 -7.62 -5.77
CA ASP A 19 0.46 -8.25 -4.86
C ASP A 19 1.86 -8.32 -5.46
N THR A 20 2.85 -7.91 -4.67
CA THR A 20 4.26 -7.84 -5.05
C THR A 20 5.09 -7.99 -3.78
N ASP A 21 6.28 -8.58 -3.87
CA ASP A 21 7.16 -8.74 -2.72
C ASP A 21 7.56 -7.40 -2.08
N SER A 22 7.75 -7.42 -0.76
CA SER A 22 7.98 -6.20 0.04
C SER A 22 9.31 -5.49 -0.31
N ASP A 23 10.32 -6.25 -0.71
CA ASP A 23 11.64 -5.78 -1.14
C ASP A 23 11.55 -5.10 -2.52
N ILE A 24 10.85 -5.69 -3.48
CA ILE A 24 10.59 -5.10 -4.79
C ILE A 24 9.86 -3.76 -4.62
N ARG A 25 8.80 -3.74 -3.79
CA ARG A 25 8.06 -2.51 -3.47
C ARG A 25 8.95 -1.44 -2.81
N LEU A 26 9.82 -1.85 -1.89
CA LEU A 26 10.76 -0.95 -1.23
C LEU A 26 11.76 -0.36 -2.22
N VAL A 27 12.38 -1.18 -3.07
CA VAL A 27 13.37 -0.73 -4.07
C VAL A 27 12.73 0.27 -5.03
N ARG A 28 11.56 -0.04 -5.60
CA ARG A 28 10.82 0.87 -6.48
C ARG A 28 10.47 2.18 -5.77
N ARG A 29 10.06 2.10 -4.51
CA ARG A 29 9.74 3.27 -3.69
C ARG A 29 10.96 4.15 -3.44
N LEU A 30 12.10 3.56 -3.07
CA LEU A 30 13.33 4.30 -2.81
C LEU A 30 13.83 4.97 -4.08
N GLN A 31 13.88 4.26 -5.20
CA GLN A 31 14.24 4.83 -6.49
C GLN A 31 13.39 6.06 -6.84
N ARG A 32 12.06 5.93 -6.75
CA ARG A 32 11.14 7.04 -7.00
C ARG A 32 11.33 8.22 -6.03
N ASP A 33 11.42 7.94 -4.74
CA ASP A 33 11.56 8.99 -3.71
C ASP A 33 12.91 9.74 -3.83
N ILE A 34 13.97 9.08 -4.29
CA ILE A 34 15.27 9.71 -4.55
C ILE A 34 15.23 10.51 -5.85
N MET A 35 14.79 9.88 -6.95
CA MET A 35 14.86 10.47 -8.29
C MET A 35 13.86 11.62 -8.50
N GLU A 36 12.65 11.48 -7.98
CA GLU A 36 11.56 12.44 -8.26
C GLU A 36 11.31 13.42 -7.12
N ARG A 37 11.65 13.04 -5.88
CA ARG A 37 11.34 13.83 -4.67
C ARG A 37 12.58 14.33 -3.92
N GLY A 38 13.78 13.99 -4.39
CA GLY A 38 15.05 14.45 -3.81
C GLY A 38 15.31 13.99 -2.38
N ARG A 39 14.71 12.87 -1.94
CA ARG A 39 14.94 12.33 -0.58
C ARG A 39 16.28 11.61 -0.49
N ASP A 40 16.87 11.68 0.70
CA ASP A 40 18.00 10.83 1.08
C ASP A 40 17.58 9.37 1.36
N VAL A 41 18.45 8.43 0.99
CA VAL A 41 18.25 6.99 1.11
C VAL A 41 18.00 6.58 2.56
N ALA A 42 18.82 7.08 3.49
CA ALA A 42 18.71 6.70 4.90
C ALA A 42 17.40 7.20 5.51
N GLY A 43 16.97 8.41 5.14
CA GLY A 43 15.66 8.94 5.49
C GLY A 43 14.51 8.07 4.96
N GLY A 44 14.59 7.63 3.70
CA GLY A 44 13.61 6.75 3.07
C GLY A 44 13.48 5.40 3.78
N ILE A 45 14.60 4.76 4.11
CA ILE A 45 14.64 3.48 4.84
C ILE A 45 14.07 3.64 6.26
N LYS A 46 14.49 4.70 6.97
CA LYS A 46 13.97 4.99 8.32
C LYS A 46 12.45 5.19 8.31
N GLN A 47 11.94 5.92 7.33
CA GLN A 47 10.50 6.13 7.19
C GLN A 47 9.77 4.83 6.82
N TYR A 48 10.36 4.00 5.95
CA TYR A 48 9.77 2.71 5.59
C TYR A 48 9.59 1.82 6.81
N ASN A 49 10.64 1.62 7.59
CA ASN A 49 10.60 0.75 8.78
C ASN A 49 9.69 1.30 9.88
N LYS A 50 9.69 2.62 10.10
CA LYS A 50 8.92 3.23 11.19
C LYS A 50 7.43 3.34 10.89
N LEU A 51 7.07 3.61 9.64
CA LEU A 51 5.70 3.99 9.27
C LEU A 51 5.11 3.06 8.22
N VAL A 52 5.79 2.89 7.08
CA VAL A 52 5.14 2.27 5.92
C VAL A 52 4.97 0.76 6.04
N LYS A 53 5.98 0.04 6.54
CA LYS A 53 5.86 -1.40 6.76
C LYS A 53 4.79 -1.74 7.82
N PRO A 54 4.79 -1.13 9.02
CA PRO A 54 3.74 -1.38 10.01
C PRO A 54 2.35 -1.01 9.51
N SER A 55 2.20 0.12 8.80
CA SER A 55 0.89 0.49 8.23
C SER A 55 0.43 -0.46 7.14
N PHE A 56 1.35 -1.02 6.34
CA PHE A 56 1.01 -2.02 5.35
C PHE A 56 0.46 -3.28 6.02
N GLU A 57 1.19 -3.86 6.96
CA GLU A 57 0.81 -5.08 7.68
C GLU A 57 -0.50 -4.89 8.46
N GLN A 58 -0.69 -3.73 9.09
CA GLN A 58 -1.85 -3.48 9.94
C GLN A 58 -3.12 -3.12 9.16
N TYR A 59 -3.00 -2.40 8.04
CA TYR A 59 -4.17 -1.78 7.40
C TYR A 59 -4.35 -2.11 5.93
N ILE A 60 -3.28 -2.44 5.19
CA ILE A 60 -3.32 -2.59 3.73
C ILE A 60 -3.39 -4.08 3.37
N GLU A 61 -2.50 -4.89 3.94
CA GLU A 61 -2.48 -6.34 3.73
C GLU A 61 -3.82 -7.02 4.04
N PRO A 62 -4.54 -6.69 5.13
CA PRO A 62 -5.83 -7.30 5.42
C PRO A 62 -6.91 -7.01 4.36
N THR A 63 -6.75 -5.95 3.54
CA THR A 63 -7.71 -5.60 2.49
C THR A 63 -7.73 -6.58 1.33
N VAL A 64 -6.73 -7.46 1.22
CA VAL A 64 -6.73 -8.56 0.24
C VAL A 64 -7.95 -9.47 0.41
N GLN A 65 -8.47 -9.60 1.64
CA GLN A 65 -9.61 -10.46 1.96
C GLN A 65 -10.93 -9.98 1.33
N VAL A 66 -11.01 -8.70 0.94
CA VAL A 66 -12.20 -8.12 0.31
C VAL A 66 -11.99 -7.88 -1.20
N ALA A 67 -10.86 -8.31 -1.77
CA ALA A 67 -10.57 -8.16 -3.18
C ALA A 67 -11.26 -9.24 -4.02
N ASP A 68 -11.83 -8.83 -5.16
CA ASP A 68 -12.42 -9.75 -6.14
C ASP A 68 -11.32 -10.42 -6.98
N ILE A 69 -10.23 -9.70 -7.26
CA ILE A 69 -9.08 -10.18 -8.03
C ILE A 69 -7.78 -9.79 -7.33
N VAL A 70 -6.86 -10.76 -7.24
CA VAL A 70 -5.47 -10.52 -6.81
C VAL A 70 -4.54 -10.72 -8.00
N VAL A 71 -3.80 -9.67 -8.37
CA VAL A 71 -2.84 -9.70 -9.48
C VAL A 71 -1.43 -9.84 -8.88
N PRO A 72 -0.77 -11.00 -9.05
CA PRO A 72 0.59 -11.19 -8.55
C PRO A 72 1.61 -10.52 -9.49
N ARG A 73 2.79 -10.18 -8.95
CA ARG A 73 3.96 -9.68 -9.68
C ARG A 73 3.73 -8.33 -10.40
N GLY A 74 2.97 -7.44 -9.78
CA GLY A 74 2.77 -6.05 -10.25
C GLY A 74 4.05 -5.21 -10.22
#